data_AF-A0A227GPY3-F1
#
_entry.id   AF-A0A227GPY3-F1
#
_cell.length_a   1.000
_cell.length_b   1.000
_cell.length_c   1.000
_cell.angle_alpha   90.00
_cell.angle_beta   90.00
_cell.angle_gamma   90.00
#
_symmetry.space_group_name_H-M   'P 1'
#
loop_
_entity.id
_entity.type
_entity.pdbx_description
1 polymer ?
#
loop_
_entity_poly.entity_id
_entity_poly.type
_entity_poly.pdbx_seq_one_letter_code
_entity_poly.pdbx_strand_id
1 'polypeptide(L)' 'DIHQDDELGYFDVSTQAIFERDRFLFQLMKNRGIPVAAVVGGGYRTNHADLVPIHMQLIKAATKVFAS' A
#
# COMPACT_ATOMS: atom_id res chain seq x y z
N ASP A 1 4.06 -0.03 11.52
CA ASP A 1 3.33 0.21 10.25
C ASP A 1 2.07 1.02 10.57
N ILE A 2 1.19 1.31 9.60
CA ILE A 2 -0.08 2.02 9.85
C ILE A 2 -1.30 1.10 9.85
N HIS A 3 -1.16 -0.18 9.45
CA HIS A 3 -2.29 -1.10 9.43
C HIS A 3 -2.84 -1.37 10.83
N GLN A 4 -4.16 -1.50 10.95
CA GLN A 4 -4.88 -1.66 12.23
C GLN A 4 -4.43 -2.87 13.08
N ASP A 5 -4.00 -3.97 12.46
CA ASP A 5 -3.41 -5.14 13.16
C ASP A 5 -1.87 -5.23 13.05
N ASP A 6 -1.17 -4.10 12.90
CA ASP A 6 0.28 -4.05 13.07
C ASP A 6 0.67 -4.02 14.55
N GLU A 7 1.62 -4.87 14.97
CA GLU A 7 1.99 -5.00 16.39
C GLU A 7 2.75 -3.79 16.94
N LEU A 8 3.36 -2.97 16.07
CA LEU A 8 4.08 -1.75 16.43
C LEU A 8 3.41 -0.48 15.90
N GLY A 9 2.22 -0.60 15.32
CA GLY A 9 1.44 0.47 14.73
C GLY A 9 0.27 0.88 15.63
N TYR A 10 0.00 2.18 15.73
CA TYR A 10 -1.09 2.73 16.55
C TYR A 10 -2.14 3.46 15.71
N PHE A 11 -2.29 3.07 14.44
CA PHE A 11 -3.23 3.65 13.50
C PHE A 11 -4.32 2.65 13.14
N ASP A 12 -5.54 3.13 12.92
CA ASP A 12 -6.71 2.32 12.56
C ASP A 12 -6.95 2.38 11.05
N VAL A 13 -6.00 1.85 10.27
CA VAL A 13 -6.06 1.83 8.80
C VAL A 13 -6.28 0.40 8.31
N SER A 14 -7.37 0.19 7.56
CA SER A 14 -7.68 -1.10 6.97
C SER A 14 -6.83 -1.41 5.72
N THR A 15 -6.78 -2.68 5.33
CA THR A 15 -6.14 -3.11 4.08
C THR A 15 -6.72 -2.39 2.85
N GLN A 16 -8.05 -2.15 2.82
CA GLN A 16 -8.68 -1.41 1.73
C GLN A 16 -8.23 0.05 1.69
N ALA A 17 -8.07 0.68 2.85
CA ALA A 17 -7.59 2.07 2.92
C ALA A 17 -6.13 2.21 2.43
N ILE A 18 -5.28 1.21 2.65
CA ILE A 18 -3.92 1.17 2.07
C ILE A 18 -3.98 1.10 0.55
N PHE A 19 -4.84 0.27 -0.02
CA PHE A 19 -5.05 0.23 -1.47
C PHE A 19 -5.51 1.59 -2.02
N GLU A 20 -6.50 2.22 -1.39
CA GLU A 20 -7.00 3.52 -1.84
C GLU A 20 -5.94 4.63 -1.73
N ARG A 21 -5.12 4.62 -0.68
CA ARG A 21 -3.98 5.53 -0.52
C ARG A 21 -3.01 5.42 -1.69
N ASP A 22 -2.58 4.19 -2.01
CA ASP A 22 -1.59 3.95 -3.05
C ASP A 22 -2.18 4.28 -4.44
N ARG A 23 -3.44 3.91 -4.68
CA ARG A 23 -4.16 4.24 -5.92
C ARG A 23 -4.28 5.75 -6.11
N PHE A 24 -4.65 6.48 -5.06
CA PHE A 24 -4.75 7.94 -5.09
C PHE A 24 -3.40 8.57 -5.45
N LEU A 25 -2.32 8.16 -4.77
CA LEU A 25 -0.99 8.71 -5.00
C LEU A 25 -0.49 8.40 -6.42
N PHE A 26 -0.63 7.16 -6.89
CA PHE A 26 -0.25 6.79 -8.26
C PHE A 26 -1.04 7.56 -9.31
N GLN A 27 -2.35 7.72 -9.15
CA GLN A 27 -3.17 8.50 -10.08
C GLN A 27 -2.72 9.96 -10.12
N LEU A 28 -2.42 10.53 -8.95
CA LEU A 28 -1.96 11.90 -8.82
C LEU A 28 -0.61 12.11 -9.54
N MET A 29 0.31 11.16 -9.42
CA MET A 29 1.62 11.24 -10.07
C MET A 29 1.53 11.00 -11.57
N LYS A 30 0.68 10.05 -12.02
CA LYS A 30 0.34 9.85 -13.44
C LYS A 30 -0.20 11.14 -14.06
N ASN A 31 -1.14 11.80 -13.39
CA ASN A 31 -1.74 13.06 -13.87
C ASN A 31 -0.73 14.21 -13.98
N ARG A 32 0.32 14.20 -13.13
CA ARG A 32 1.39 15.21 -13.16
C ARG A 32 2.57 14.82 -14.05
N GLY A 33 2.56 13.65 -14.68
CA GLY A 33 3.68 13.15 -15.47
C GLY A 33 4.95 12.93 -14.66
N ILE A 34 4.84 12.65 -13.34
CA ILE A 34 5.98 12.44 -12.45
C ILE A 34 6.26 10.92 -12.37
N PRO A 35 7.46 10.45 -12.75
CA PRO A 35 7.85 9.06 -12.56
C PRO A 35 7.93 8.68 -11.07
N VAL A 36 7.45 7.50 -10.71
CA VAL A 36 7.44 7.02 -9.32
C VAL A 36 8.01 5.61 -9.25
N ALA A 37 8.84 5.38 -8.23
CA ALA A 37 9.24 4.07 -7.77
C ALA A 37 8.76 3.89 -6.32
N ALA A 38 8.36 2.67 -5.96
CA ALA A 38 7.93 2.32 -4.61
C ALA A 38 8.66 1.06 -4.14
N VAL A 39 8.91 0.98 -2.84
CA VAL A 39 9.52 -0.18 -2.18
C VAL A 39 8.64 -0.62 -1.02
N VAL A 40 8.61 -1.92 -0.75
CA VAL A 40 7.93 -2.45 0.43
C VAL A 40 8.73 -2.01 1.66
N GLY A 41 8.04 -1.40 2.62
CA GLY A 41 8.60 -0.92 3.88
C GLY A 41 8.45 -1.93 5.02
N GLY A 42 8.28 -1.42 6.24
CA GLY A 42 8.00 -2.25 7.42
C GLY A 42 6.64 -2.95 7.37
N GLY A 43 6.35 -3.67 8.45
CA GLY A 43 5.19 -4.55 8.60
C GLY A 43 5.54 -5.52 9.70
N TYR A 44 5.00 -5.31 10.90
CA TYR A 44 5.41 -5.98 12.12
C TYR A 44 4.29 -6.90 12.58
N ARG A 45 4.43 -8.17 12.23
CA ARG A 45 3.54 -9.24 12.65
C ARG A 45 4.34 -10.46 13.01
N THR A 46 3.91 -11.15 14.06
CA THR A 46 4.44 -12.46 14.46
C THR A 46 4.32 -13.46 13.29
N ASN A 47 3.15 -13.50 12.64
CA ASN A 47 2.94 -14.29 11.43
C ASN A 47 3.19 -13.46 10.17
N HIS A 48 4.32 -13.70 9.52
CA HIS A 48 4.75 -12.95 8.34
C HIS A 48 3.85 -13.17 7.12
N ALA A 49 3.15 -14.31 7.04
CA ALA A 49 2.22 -14.59 5.93
C ALA A 49 1.09 -13.56 5.85
N ASP A 50 0.71 -12.96 6.98
CA ASP A 50 -0.36 -11.98 7.07
C ASP A 50 0.01 -10.63 6.44
N LEU A 51 1.32 -10.38 6.22
CA LEU A 51 1.81 -9.17 5.56
C LEU A 51 1.62 -9.21 4.04
N VAL A 52 1.62 -10.39 3.44
CA VAL A 52 1.49 -10.57 1.98
C VAL A 52 0.23 -9.87 1.43
N PRO A 53 -0.99 -10.13 1.92
CA PRO A 53 -2.19 -9.49 1.38
C PRO A 53 -2.20 -7.95 1.55
N ILE A 54 -1.48 -7.43 2.54
CA ILE A 54 -1.33 -6.00 2.81
C ILE A 54 -0.36 -5.37 1.80
N HIS A 55 0.85 -5.93 1.65
CA HIS A 55 1.85 -5.41 0.70
C HIS A 55 1.42 -5.59 -0.76
N MET A 56 0.63 -6.61 -1.08
CA MET A 56 0.08 -6.81 -2.42
C MET A 56 -0.84 -5.65 -2.87
N GLN A 57 -1.36 -4.84 -1.95
CA GLN A 57 -2.17 -3.67 -2.32
C GLN A 57 -1.38 -2.63 -3.12
N LEU A 58 -0.08 -2.48 -2.85
CA LEU A 58 0.80 -1.58 -3.61
C LEU A 58 0.83 -1.98 -5.10
N ILE A 59 1.04 -3.27 -5.38
CA ILE A 59 1.10 -3.80 -6.75
C ILE A 59 -0.28 -3.70 -7.41
N LYS A 60 -1.35 -4.07 -6.69
CA LYS A 60 -2.73 -3.96 -7.20
C LYS A 60 -3.07 -2.51 -7.58
N ALA A 61 -2.71 -1.54 -6.74
CA ALA A 61 -2.94 -0.12 -7.00
C ALA A 61 -2.15 0.38 -8.21
N ALA A 62 -0.87 0.01 -8.32
CA ALA A 62 -0.05 0.35 -9.48
C ALA A 62 -0.63 -0.24 -10.78
N THR A 63 -0.99 -1.53 -10.78
CA THR A 63 -1.65 -2.17 -11.92
C THR A 63 -2.97 -1.49 -12.28
N LYS A 64 -3.79 -1.12 -11.28
CA LYS A 64 -5.06 -0.43 -11.51
C LYS A 64 -4.92 0.94 -12.19
N VAL A 65 -3.80 1.64 -11.98
CA VAL A 65 -3.56 2.98 -12.53
C VAL A 65 -2.75 2.94 -13.82
N PHE A 66 -1.78 2.04 -13.97
CA PHE A 66 -0.81 2.06 -15.06
C PHE A 66 -0.97 0.92 -16.09
N ALA A 67 -1.64 -0.18 -15.77
CA ALA A 67 -1.83 -1.31 -16.70
C ALA A 67 -3.14 -1.25 -17.50
N SER A 68 -3.99 -0.25 -17.23
CA SER A 68 -5.20 0.09 -17.99
C SER A 68 -4.99 1.34 -18.82
#